data_AF-I0X6F0-F1
#
_entry.id   AF-I0X6F0-F1
#
_cell.length_a   1.000
_cell.length_b   1.000
_cell.length_c   1.000
_cell.angle_alpha   90.00
_cell.angle_beta   90.00
_cell.angle_gamma   90.00
#
_symmetry.space_group_name_H-M   'P 1'
#
loop_
_entity.id
_entity.type
_entity.pdbx_description
1 polymer ?
#
loop_
_entity_poly.entity_id
_entity_poly.type
_entity_poly.pdbx_seq_one_letter_code
_entity_poly.pdbx_strand_id
1 'polypeptide(L)'
;MAELFFYGENRMNEKETIITQAKNPNDYGKILFCMKAMGGKQNVLFTRYMHIENTRTGSRIVCTDGKRLHVANVNMRIPAGNYQPEIKDDIIRFNNPSDVVFPSWKNVVPEDIKFKGFINLEDIRNGTKSERDEKFSTAYCSFLFDTGMNVNLRFLRDLPCTKWKIFTHGGRNQFIKLENVEDKNQFVVFVPLAA
;
A
#
# COMPACT_ATOMS: atom_id res chain seq x y z
N MET A 1 -12.65 16.09 56.33
CA MET A 1 -11.33 15.88 55.70
C MET A 1 -11.55 14.99 54.50
N ALA A 2 -11.41 15.55 53.29
CA ALA A 2 -11.62 14.85 52.03
C ALA A 2 -10.24 14.49 51.46
N GLU A 3 -9.95 13.20 51.34
CA GLU A 3 -8.75 12.71 50.67
C GLU A 3 -8.97 12.71 49.15
N LEU A 4 -8.30 13.64 48.48
CA LEU A 4 -8.14 13.67 47.03
C LEU A 4 -7.16 12.56 46.62
N PHE A 5 -7.70 11.46 46.12
CA PHE A 5 -6.92 10.48 45.38
C PHE A 5 -6.57 11.07 44.01
N PHE A 6 -5.35 11.60 43.89
CA PHE A 6 -4.74 11.82 42.59
C PHE A 6 -4.50 10.46 41.92
N TYR A 7 -5.32 10.15 40.93
CA TYR A 7 -5.00 9.12 39.94
C TYR A 7 -3.71 9.55 39.24
N GLY A 8 -2.61 8.90 39.59
CA GLY A 8 -1.42 8.88 38.74
C GLY A 8 -1.79 8.12 37.46
N GLU A 9 -2.17 8.86 36.42
CA GLU A 9 -2.17 8.33 35.06
C GLU A 9 -0.75 7.86 34.76
N ASN A 10 -0.57 6.54 34.78
CA ASN A 10 0.58 5.88 34.19
C ASN A 10 0.66 6.31 32.72
N ARG A 11 1.49 7.31 32.43
CA ARG A 11 1.94 7.61 31.07
C ARG A 11 2.61 6.35 30.54
N MET A 12 1.88 5.56 29.75
CA MET A 12 2.50 4.54 28.92
C MET A 12 3.56 5.26 28.07
N ASN A 13 4.83 4.93 28.26
CA ASN A 13 5.90 5.42 27.40
C ASN A 13 5.61 4.96 25.97
N GLU A 14 5.07 5.89 25.18
CA GLU A 14 4.76 5.80 23.78
C GLU A 14 6.03 5.42 23.01
N LYS A 15 6.10 4.19 22.51
CA LYS A 15 7.25 3.71 21.74
C LYS A 15 7.09 4.13 20.29
N GLU A 16 7.71 5.26 19.95
CA GLU A 16 7.97 5.63 18.55
C GLU A 16 8.64 4.45 17.83
N THR A 17 8.10 4.07 16.66
CA THR A 17 8.74 3.06 15.81
C THR A 17 9.42 3.76 14.64
N ILE A 18 10.74 3.62 14.56
CA ILE A 18 11.58 4.29 13.55
C ILE A 18 12.16 3.24 12.59
N ILE A 19 11.95 3.47 11.30
CA ILE A 19 12.42 2.59 10.22
C ILE A 19 13.29 3.39 9.27
N THR A 20 14.44 2.83 8.89
CA THR A 20 15.41 3.49 8.00
C THR A 20 15.81 2.56 6.89
N GLN A 21 16.12 3.12 5.72
CA GLN A 21 16.59 2.35 4.57
C GLN A 21 17.88 1.57 4.88
N ALA A 22 18.80 2.16 5.64
CA ALA A 22 20.09 1.54 5.97
C ALA A 22 19.96 0.29 6.86
N LYS A 23 19.00 0.29 7.80
CA LYS A 23 18.82 -0.83 8.74
C LYS A 23 17.86 -1.90 8.21
N ASN A 24 16.80 -1.49 7.52
CA ASN A 24 15.71 -2.37 7.10
C ASN A 24 15.31 -2.11 5.64
N PRO A 25 16.19 -2.31 4.65
CA PRO A 25 15.96 -1.86 3.27
C PRO A 25 14.69 -2.46 2.65
N ASN A 26 14.44 -3.75 2.88
CA ASN A 26 13.28 -4.44 2.32
C ASN A 26 11.97 -3.96 2.94
N ASP A 27 11.89 -3.90 4.27
CA ASP A 27 10.68 -3.43 4.96
C ASP A 27 10.43 -1.95 4.68
N TYR A 28 11.48 -1.12 4.64
CA TYR A 28 11.41 0.28 4.26
C TYR A 28 10.79 0.45 2.86
N GLY A 29 11.28 -0.30 1.86
CA GLY A 29 10.75 -0.26 0.50
C GLY A 29 9.27 -0.66 0.40
N LYS A 30 8.86 -1.68 1.17
CA LYS A 30 7.46 -2.13 1.23
C LYS A 30 6.54 -1.10 1.89
N ILE A 31 7.00 -0.46 2.96
CA ILE A 31 6.22 0.58 3.64
C ILE A 31 6.07 1.79 2.73
N LEU A 32 7.15 2.26 2.09
CA LEU A 32 7.07 3.33 1.09
C LEU A 32 6.11 2.98 -0.04
N PHE A 33 6.16 1.75 -0.54
CA PHE A 33 5.21 1.27 -1.54
C PHE A 33 3.76 1.41 -1.08
N CYS A 34 3.43 0.99 0.14
CA CYS A 34 2.08 1.17 0.69
C CYS A 34 1.72 2.65 0.84
N MET A 35 2.64 3.49 1.34
CA MET A 35 2.40 4.92 1.55
C MET A 35 2.00 5.67 0.27
N LYS A 36 2.45 5.21 -0.91
CA LYS A 36 2.01 5.80 -2.19
C LYS A 36 0.50 5.75 -2.39
N ALA A 37 -0.18 4.76 -1.82
CA ALA A 37 -1.63 4.65 -1.88
C ALA A 37 -2.35 5.41 -0.76
N MET A 38 -1.67 6.20 0.08
CA MET A 38 -2.36 7.04 1.07
C MET A 38 -3.04 8.25 0.39
N GLY A 39 -4.22 8.60 0.89
CA GLY A 39 -4.97 9.77 0.48
C GLY A 39 -4.36 11.08 0.98
N GLY A 40 -4.63 12.17 0.24
CA GLY A 40 -4.22 13.53 0.62
C GLY A 40 -5.16 14.20 1.62
N LYS A 41 -4.83 15.45 2.00
CA LYS A 41 -5.61 16.29 2.94
C LYS A 41 -7.05 16.60 2.52
N GLN A 42 -7.43 16.33 1.27
CA GLN A 42 -8.78 16.56 0.75
C GLN A 42 -9.64 15.27 0.73
N ASN A 43 -9.04 14.11 1.00
CA ASN A 43 -9.74 12.83 0.95
C ASN A 43 -10.42 12.50 2.29
N VAL A 44 -11.25 11.45 2.27
CA VAL A 44 -11.93 10.86 3.44
C VAL A 44 -10.90 10.56 4.53
N LEU A 45 -11.22 10.89 5.79
CA LEU A 45 -10.27 10.93 6.90
C LEU A 45 -9.39 9.66 7.00
N PHE A 46 -10.01 8.47 6.95
CA PHE A 46 -9.28 7.19 7.10
C PHE A 46 -8.22 6.95 6.01
N THR A 47 -8.40 7.51 4.81
CA THR A 47 -7.44 7.33 3.69
C THR A 47 -6.09 7.99 3.96
N ARG A 48 -6.03 8.92 4.92
CA ARG A 48 -4.79 9.60 5.34
C ARG A 48 -3.96 8.77 6.30
N TYR A 49 -4.47 7.61 6.71
CA TYR A 49 -3.84 6.73 7.67
C TYR A 49 -3.41 5.42 6.99
N MET A 50 -2.33 4.87 7.51
CA MET A 50 -1.84 3.54 7.24
C MET A 50 -2.39 2.60 8.30
N HIS A 51 -3.12 1.58 7.87
CA HIS A 51 -3.62 0.54 8.74
C HIS A 51 -2.56 -0.57 8.90
N ILE A 52 -2.29 -0.95 10.14
CA ILE A 52 -1.31 -1.98 10.48
C ILE A 52 -2.02 -3.11 11.25
N GLU A 53 -1.89 -4.33 10.73
CA GLU A 53 -2.34 -5.55 11.40
C GLU A 53 -1.12 -6.39 11.84
N ASN A 54 -1.24 -7.10 12.95
CA ASN A 54 -0.25 -8.11 13.32
C ASN A 54 -0.38 -9.34 12.41
N THR A 55 0.76 -9.90 12.00
CA THR A 55 0.82 -11.20 11.31
C THR A 55 1.71 -12.16 12.09
N ARG A 56 1.77 -13.43 11.67
CA ARG A 56 2.63 -14.44 12.32
C ARG A 56 4.11 -14.03 12.28
N THR A 57 4.56 -13.46 11.17
CA THR A 57 5.98 -13.22 10.87
C THR A 57 6.41 -11.76 10.99
N GLY A 58 5.49 -10.85 11.29
CA GLY A 58 5.75 -9.41 11.34
C GLY A 58 4.44 -8.62 11.31
N SER A 59 4.36 -7.58 10.50
CA SER A 59 3.15 -6.75 10.37
C SER A 59 2.67 -6.66 8.93
N ARG A 60 1.36 -6.51 8.74
CA ARG A 60 0.74 -6.22 7.46
C ARG A 60 0.38 -4.76 7.41
N ILE A 61 0.78 -4.12 6.31
CA ILE A 61 0.58 -2.71 6.05
C ILE A 61 -0.46 -2.57 4.96
N VAL A 62 -1.45 -1.71 5.19
CA VAL A 62 -2.57 -1.46 4.28
C VAL A 62 -2.78 0.04 4.14
N CYS A 63 -2.78 0.54 2.90
CA CYS A 63 -3.06 1.94 2.58
C CYS A 63 -4.02 2.03 1.40
N THR A 64 -4.91 3.03 1.43
CA THR A 64 -5.84 3.32 0.33
C THR A 64 -6.15 4.80 0.21
N ASP A 65 -6.39 5.25 -1.02
CA ASP A 65 -6.87 6.59 -1.36
C ASP A 65 -8.34 6.55 -1.83
N GLY A 66 -9.00 5.39 -1.69
CA GLY A 66 -10.36 5.12 -2.17
C GLY A 66 -10.45 4.66 -3.63
N LYS A 67 -9.38 4.80 -4.42
CA LYS A 67 -9.30 4.36 -5.83
C LYS A 67 -8.30 3.22 -6.04
N ARG A 68 -7.36 3.07 -5.11
CA ARG A 68 -6.43 1.97 -5.04
C ARG A 68 -6.17 1.53 -3.61
N LEU A 69 -5.77 0.29 -3.45
CA LEU A 69 -5.34 -0.32 -2.20
C LEU A 69 -3.97 -0.93 -2.41
N HIS A 70 -3.00 -0.62 -1.55
CA HIS A 70 -1.70 -1.28 -1.51
C HIS A 70 -1.56 -2.07 -0.22
N VAL A 71 -1.13 -3.32 -0.34
CA VAL A 71 -0.93 -4.22 0.80
C VAL A 71 0.46 -4.85 0.72
N ALA A 72 1.17 -4.86 1.85
CA ALA A 72 2.46 -5.54 1.97
C ALA A 72 2.63 -6.13 3.38
N ASN A 73 3.23 -7.32 3.50
CA ASN A 73 3.75 -7.79 4.79
C ASN A 73 5.22 -7.41 4.93
N VAL A 74 5.56 -6.83 6.07
CA VAL A 74 6.91 -6.56 6.54
C VAL A 74 7.30 -7.55 7.62
N ASN A 75 8.60 -7.83 7.75
CA ASN A 75 9.11 -8.74 8.79
C ASN A 75 9.18 -8.05 10.15
N MET A 76 9.31 -6.72 10.17
CA MET A 76 9.24 -5.94 11.39
C MET A 76 7.87 -6.07 12.07
N ARG A 77 7.90 -6.17 13.40
CA ARG A 77 6.70 -6.07 14.25
C ARG A 77 6.46 -4.62 14.63
N ILE A 78 5.47 -4.03 13.99
CA ILE A 78 4.92 -2.71 14.31
C ILE A 78 3.58 -2.95 15.03
N PRO A 79 3.32 -2.30 16.17
CA PRO A 79 2.06 -2.49 16.89
C PRO A 79 0.86 -2.21 15.99
N ALA A 80 -0.18 -3.04 16.09
CA ALA A 80 -1.40 -2.86 15.30
C ALA A 80 -2.08 -1.53 15.62
N GLY A 81 -2.66 -0.89 14.61
CA GLY A 81 -3.29 0.42 14.75
C GLY A 81 -3.34 1.19 13.43
N ASN A 82 -3.84 2.42 13.50
CA ASN A 82 -3.96 3.31 12.35
C ASN A 82 -3.01 4.48 12.53
N TYR A 83 -1.98 4.58 11.70
CA TYR A 83 -0.88 5.52 11.87
C TYR A 83 -0.88 6.56 10.75
N GLN A 84 -0.43 7.76 11.06
CA GLN A 84 -0.07 8.74 10.05
C GLN A 84 1.47 8.83 10.00
N PRO A 85 2.14 7.96 9.21
CA PRO A 85 3.59 7.94 9.16
C PRO A 85 4.17 9.23 8.58
N GLU A 86 5.31 9.65 9.14
CA GLU A 86 6.10 10.78 8.63
C GLU A 86 7.35 10.28 7.93
N ILE A 87 7.63 10.80 6.73
CA ILE A 87 8.87 10.53 6.00
C ILE A 87 9.75 11.77 6.06
N LYS A 88 10.97 11.62 6.59
CA LYS A 88 11.99 12.66 6.56
C LYS A 88 13.38 12.03 6.54
N ASP A 89 14.26 12.49 5.65
CA ASP A 89 15.68 12.08 5.59
C ASP A 89 15.88 10.55 5.54
N ASP A 90 15.11 9.85 4.70
CA ASP A 90 15.08 8.38 4.58
C ASP A 90 14.69 7.61 5.86
N ILE A 91 13.97 8.30 6.75
CA ILE A 91 13.41 7.75 7.98
C ILE A 91 11.89 7.78 7.87
N ILE A 92 11.25 6.64 8.14
CA ILE A 92 9.82 6.53 8.38
C ILE A 92 9.59 6.47 9.88
N ARG A 93 8.84 7.42 10.41
CA ARG A 93 8.45 7.47 11.83
C ARG A 93 6.98 7.12 11.98
N PHE A 94 6.72 6.19 12.88
CA PHE A 94 5.39 5.91 13.41
C PHE A 94 5.31 6.47 14.83
N ASN A 95 4.53 7.53 14.97
CA ASN A 95 4.11 8.07 16.26
C ASN A 95 3.00 7.17 16.84
N ASN A 96 2.13 7.74 17.66
CA ASN A 96 1.01 7.00 18.23
C ASN A 96 -0.04 6.63 17.18
N PRO A 97 -0.71 5.46 17.34
CA PRO A 97 -1.88 5.15 16.55
C PRO A 97 -3.00 6.15 16.88
N SER A 98 -3.84 6.42 15.89
CA SER A 98 -5.04 7.25 15.99
C SER A 98 -6.29 6.38 16.17
N ASP A 99 -7.31 6.94 16.83
CA ASP A 99 -8.63 6.31 17.01
C ASP A 99 -9.49 6.30 15.73
N VAL A 100 -8.95 6.79 14.60
CA VAL A 100 -9.64 6.75 13.31
C VAL A 100 -9.93 5.30 12.91
N VAL A 101 -11.17 5.03 12.52
CA VAL A 101 -11.60 3.70 12.07
C VAL A 101 -11.21 3.50 10.60
N PHE A 102 -10.38 2.48 10.34
CA PHE A 102 -10.08 2.04 8.99
C PHE A 102 -11.10 0.98 8.53
N PRO A 103 -11.70 1.10 7.34
CA PRO A 103 -12.68 0.12 6.85
C PRO A 103 -12.11 -1.30 6.73
N SER A 104 -12.99 -2.30 6.76
CA SER A 104 -12.60 -3.70 6.53
C SER A 104 -12.07 -3.89 5.11
N TRP A 105 -10.75 -3.78 4.93
CA TRP A 105 -10.08 -3.87 3.63
C TRP A 105 -10.18 -5.28 3.02
N LYS A 106 -10.36 -6.31 3.85
CA LYS A 106 -10.48 -7.72 3.40
C LYS A 106 -11.68 -7.91 2.47
N ASN A 107 -12.71 -7.09 2.63
CA ASN A 107 -13.91 -7.14 1.79
C ASN A 107 -13.70 -6.50 0.39
N VAL A 108 -12.55 -5.86 0.14
CA VAL A 108 -12.23 -5.21 -1.15
C VAL A 108 -11.74 -6.23 -2.18
N VAL A 109 -11.18 -7.37 -1.74
CA VAL A 109 -10.70 -8.43 -2.62
C VAL A 109 -11.68 -9.60 -2.56
N PRO A 110 -12.64 -9.73 -3.49
CA PRO A 110 -13.50 -10.88 -3.56
C PRO A 110 -12.72 -12.13 -3.99
N GLU A 111 -13.31 -13.27 -3.72
CA GLU A 111 -12.70 -14.58 -3.93
C GLU A 111 -12.72 -15.00 -5.42
N ASP A 112 -13.66 -14.47 -6.21
CA ASP A 112 -13.90 -14.82 -7.61
C ASP A 112 -13.13 -13.89 -8.58
N ILE A 113 -11.81 -13.88 -8.44
CA ILE A 113 -10.90 -13.17 -9.36
C ILE A 113 -10.40 -14.09 -10.48
N LYS A 114 -10.33 -13.58 -11.71
CA LYS A 114 -9.85 -14.31 -12.89
C LYS A 114 -8.47 -13.84 -13.29
N PHE A 115 -7.53 -14.77 -13.45
CA PHE A 115 -6.20 -14.49 -13.98
C PHE A 115 -6.27 -14.01 -15.43
N LYS A 116 -5.51 -12.97 -15.77
CA LYS A 116 -5.47 -12.37 -17.12
C LYS A 116 -4.10 -12.45 -17.78
N GLY A 117 -3.03 -12.46 -17.01
CA GLY A 117 -1.68 -12.46 -17.57
C GLY A 117 -0.67 -11.84 -16.63
N PHE A 118 0.39 -11.28 -17.21
CA PHE A 118 1.45 -10.64 -16.46
C PHE A 118 1.76 -9.27 -17.06
N ILE A 119 2.09 -8.31 -16.19
CA ILE A 119 2.75 -7.08 -16.61
C ILE A 119 4.21 -7.16 -16.16
N ASN A 120 5.14 -6.93 -17.08
CA ASN A 120 6.56 -6.83 -16.77
C ASN A 120 6.99 -5.36 -16.71
N LEU A 121 7.55 -4.94 -15.57
CA LEU A 121 8.03 -3.58 -15.32
C LEU A 121 9.56 -3.51 -15.09
N GLU A 122 10.29 -4.63 -15.19
CA GLU A 122 11.71 -4.75 -14.84
C GLU A 122 12.60 -3.79 -15.65
N ASP A 123 12.36 -3.70 -16.95
CA ASP A 123 13.22 -2.94 -17.87
C ASP A 123 12.92 -1.43 -17.96
N ILE A 124 11.89 -0.96 -17.24
CA ILE A 124 11.38 0.41 -17.35
C ILE A 124 12.36 1.43 -16.76
N ARG A 125 13.27 1.03 -15.88
CA ARG A 125 14.28 1.93 -15.29
C ARG A 125 15.52 2.13 -16.17
N ASN A 126 15.71 1.29 -17.18
CA ASN A 126 16.93 1.29 -17.99
C ASN A 126 16.78 2.19 -19.22
N GLY A 127 17.81 2.98 -19.53
CA GLY A 127 17.87 3.86 -20.70
C GLY A 127 17.60 5.32 -20.40
N THR A 128 17.56 6.12 -21.46
CA THR A 128 17.19 7.55 -21.47
C THR A 128 15.73 7.75 -21.05
N LYS A 129 15.36 8.99 -20.69
CA LYS A 129 13.97 9.30 -20.32
C LYS A 129 12.97 8.89 -21.41
N SER A 130 13.29 9.16 -22.68
CA SER A 130 12.43 8.82 -23.81
C SER A 130 12.21 7.32 -23.93
N GLU A 131 13.28 6.52 -23.84
CA GLU A 131 13.20 5.06 -23.91
C GLU A 131 12.40 4.48 -22.73
N ARG A 132 12.54 5.05 -21.53
CA ARG A 132 11.76 4.62 -20.35
C ARG A 132 10.26 4.92 -20.51
N ASP A 133 9.93 6.10 -21.05
CA ASP A 133 8.54 6.47 -21.32
C ASP A 133 7.92 5.60 -22.42
N GLU A 134 8.68 5.23 -23.45
CA GLU A 134 8.25 4.29 -24.50
C GLU A 134 7.99 2.89 -23.92
N LYS A 135 8.96 2.32 -23.19
CA LYS A 135 8.80 1.01 -22.52
C LYS A 135 7.58 0.97 -21.60
N PHE A 136 7.37 2.03 -20.82
CA PHE A 136 6.20 2.13 -19.95
C PHE A 136 4.89 2.20 -20.75
N SER A 137 4.89 2.94 -21.86
CA SER A 137 3.72 3.04 -22.74
C SER A 137 3.37 1.68 -23.36
N THR A 138 4.35 0.91 -23.82
CA THR A 138 4.15 -0.46 -24.31
C THR A 138 3.58 -1.36 -23.23
N ALA A 139 4.15 -1.36 -22.02
CA ALA A 139 3.64 -2.16 -20.90
C ALA A 139 2.21 -1.78 -20.52
N TYR A 140 1.87 -0.49 -20.56
CA TYR A 140 0.52 -0.01 -20.30
C TYR A 140 -0.47 -0.41 -21.39
N CYS A 141 -0.10 -0.31 -22.67
CA CYS A 141 -0.94 -0.75 -23.78
C CYS A 141 -1.23 -2.24 -23.67
N SER A 142 -0.21 -3.08 -23.44
CA SER A 142 -0.40 -4.52 -23.21
C SER A 142 -1.33 -4.79 -22.04
N PHE A 143 -1.14 -4.11 -20.92
CA PHE A 143 -2.02 -4.21 -19.76
C PHE A 143 -3.49 -3.87 -20.12
N LEU A 144 -3.71 -2.80 -20.88
CA LEU A 144 -5.05 -2.40 -21.31
C LEU A 144 -5.68 -3.44 -22.24
N PHE A 145 -4.91 -4.03 -23.16
CA PHE A 145 -5.39 -5.10 -24.04
C PHE A 145 -5.73 -6.38 -23.27
N ASP A 146 -4.90 -6.79 -22.30
CA ASP A 146 -5.11 -8.01 -21.52
C ASP A 146 -6.29 -7.90 -20.55
N THR A 147 -6.47 -6.72 -19.95
CA THR A 147 -7.51 -6.49 -18.93
C THR A 147 -8.81 -5.96 -19.49
N GLY A 148 -8.77 -5.22 -20.60
CA GLY A 148 -9.88 -4.43 -21.11
C GLY A 148 -10.29 -3.26 -20.21
N MET A 149 -9.50 -2.94 -19.18
CA MET A 149 -9.85 -1.97 -18.15
C MET A 149 -8.85 -0.81 -18.12
N ASN A 150 -9.37 0.41 -18.22
CA ASN A 150 -8.55 1.61 -18.11
C ASN A 150 -8.34 2.00 -16.64
N VAL A 151 -7.08 2.08 -16.19
CA VAL A 151 -6.70 2.58 -14.87
C VAL A 151 -5.84 3.83 -14.99
N ASN A 152 -5.79 4.62 -13.92
CA ASN A 152 -4.88 5.75 -13.82
C ASN A 152 -3.43 5.28 -14.00
N LEU A 153 -2.75 5.81 -15.03
CA LEU A 153 -1.35 5.53 -15.35
C LEU A 153 -0.41 5.66 -14.15
N ARG A 154 -0.67 6.61 -13.25
CA ARG A 154 0.15 6.82 -12.05
C ARG A 154 0.13 5.61 -11.12
N PHE A 155 -0.95 4.84 -11.09
CA PHE A 155 -1.06 3.66 -10.23
C PHE A 155 -0.07 2.57 -10.63
N LEU A 156 0.10 2.35 -11.94
CA LEU A 156 1.08 1.40 -12.46
C LEU A 156 2.52 1.92 -12.30
N ARG A 157 2.75 3.23 -12.41
CA ARG A 157 4.06 3.85 -12.13
C ARG A 157 4.51 3.71 -10.67
N ASP A 158 3.56 3.57 -9.75
CA ASP A 158 3.87 3.44 -8.33
C ASP A 158 4.35 2.04 -7.93
N LEU A 159 4.14 1.04 -8.80
CA LEU A 159 4.59 -0.31 -8.59
C LEU A 159 6.13 -0.42 -8.64
N PRO A 160 6.72 -1.29 -7.81
CA PRO A 160 8.06 -1.79 -8.02
C PRO A 160 8.26 -2.28 -9.46
N CYS A 161 9.45 -2.00 -10.00
CA CYS A 161 9.85 -2.43 -11.35
C CYS A 161 10.21 -3.91 -11.35
N THR A 162 9.18 -4.75 -11.18
CA THR A 162 9.23 -6.21 -11.13
C THR A 162 8.11 -6.77 -12.01
N LYS A 163 8.03 -8.09 -12.11
CA LYS A 163 6.89 -8.76 -12.76
C LYS A 163 5.69 -8.89 -11.82
N TRP A 164 4.49 -8.64 -12.33
CA TRP A 164 3.24 -8.74 -11.59
C TRP A 164 2.23 -9.64 -12.30
N LYS A 165 1.53 -10.48 -11.54
CA LYS A 165 0.36 -11.24 -12.01
C LYS A 165 -0.85 -10.33 -12.04
N ILE A 166 -1.63 -10.41 -13.10
CA ILE A 166 -2.85 -9.63 -13.27
C ILE A 166 -4.07 -10.50 -13.04
N PHE A 167 -4.96 -10.04 -12.18
CA PHE A 167 -6.27 -10.62 -11.98
C PHE A 167 -7.34 -9.55 -12.13
N THR A 168 -8.48 -9.93 -12.67
CA THR A 168 -9.65 -9.05 -12.84
C THR A 168 -10.87 -9.70 -12.24
N HIS A 169 -11.75 -8.90 -11.67
CA HIS A 169 -13.10 -9.32 -11.35
C HIS A 169 -14.07 -8.52 -12.22
N GLY A 170 -14.94 -9.25 -12.93
CA GLY A 170 -16.00 -8.67 -13.74
C GLY A 170 -17.33 -8.77 -13.00
N GLY A 171 -18.16 -7.73 -13.08
CA GLY A 171 -19.44 -7.67 -12.36
C GLY A 171 -19.85 -6.24 -12.09
N ARG A 172 -20.67 -6.04 -11.04
CA ARG A 172 -21.14 -4.71 -10.61
C ARG A 172 -20.01 -3.81 -10.09
N ASN A 173 -18.95 -4.40 -9.52
CA ASN A 173 -17.80 -3.68 -8.99
C ASN A 173 -16.53 -4.13 -9.72
N GLN A 174 -16.15 -3.45 -10.79
CA GLN A 174 -14.94 -3.81 -11.53
C GLN A 174 -13.69 -3.40 -10.75
N PHE A 175 -12.71 -4.30 -10.66
CA PHE A 175 -11.37 -3.96 -10.18
C PHE A 175 -10.31 -4.88 -10.77
N ILE A 176 -9.07 -4.43 -10.64
CA ILE A 176 -7.87 -5.15 -11.06
C ILE A 176 -7.02 -5.40 -9.83
N LYS A 177 -6.66 -6.65 -9.58
CA LYS A 177 -5.69 -7.03 -8.54
C LYS A 177 -4.36 -7.37 -9.21
N LEU A 178 -3.27 -6.82 -8.69
CA LEU A 178 -1.93 -7.21 -9.11
C LEU A 178 -1.18 -7.83 -7.95
N GLU A 179 -0.58 -9.00 -8.16
CA GLU A 179 0.26 -9.68 -7.16
C GLU A 179 1.71 -9.69 -7.63
N ASN A 180 2.64 -9.30 -6.76
CA ASN A 180 4.06 -9.30 -7.11
C ASN A 180 4.55 -10.75 -7.25
N VAL A 181 5.21 -11.07 -8.37
CA VAL A 181 5.73 -12.42 -8.63
C VAL A 181 6.90 -12.74 -7.71
N GLU A 182 7.74 -11.75 -7.40
CA GLU A 182 8.94 -11.89 -6.56
C GLU A 182 8.60 -11.86 -5.06
N ASP A 183 7.54 -11.14 -4.67
CA ASP A 183 7.08 -11.06 -3.28
C ASP A 183 5.59 -11.33 -3.15
N LYS A 184 5.24 -12.58 -2.86
CA LYS A 184 3.84 -13.02 -2.65
C LYS A 184 3.13 -12.30 -1.50
N ASN A 185 3.85 -11.59 -0.65
CA ASN A 185 3.26 -10.81 0.44
C ASN A 185 2.90 -9.38 0.02
N GLN A 186 3.06 -9.03 -1.25
CA GLN A 186 2.79 -7.70 -1.78
C GLN A 186 1.76 -7.78 -2.91
N PHE A 187 0.68 -7.01 -2.78
CA PHE A 187 -0.32 -6.88 -3.84
C PHE A 187 -0.96 -5.50 -3.83
N VAL A 188 -1.62 -5.18 -4.94
CA VAL A 188 -2.46 -3.98 -5.09
C VAL A 188 -3.82 -4.33 -5.63
N VAL A 189 -4.78 -3.42 -5.40
CA VAL A 189 -6.09 -3.42 -6.04
C VAL A 189 -6.32 -2.03 -6.63
N PHE A 190 -6.77 -1.96 -7.88
CA PHE A 190 -7.08 -0.73 -8.59
C PHE A 190 -8.53 -0.70 -9.04
N VAL A 191 -9.19 0.43 -8.84
CA VAL A 191 -10.50 0.75 -9.42
C VAL A 191 -10.30 1.36 -10.81
N PRO A 192 -10.93 0.83 -11.87
CA PRO A 192 -10.90 1.41 -13.21
C PRO A 192 -11.51 2.82 -13.26
N LEU A 193 -11.10 3.62 -14.25
CA LEU A 193 -11.57 4.99 -14.45
C LEU A 193 -13.02 5.08 -14.95
N ALA A 194 -13.57 3.98 -15.50
CA ALA A 194 -14.91 3.91 -16.09
C ALA A 194 -15.78 2.83 -15.42
N ALA A 195 -15.58 2.60 -14.12
CA ALA A 195 -16.40 1.70 -13.31
C ALA A 195 -17.74 2.35 -12.91
#